data_AF-A0A967P6G7-F1
#
_entry.id   AF-A0A967P6G7-F1
#
_cell.length_a   1.000
_cell.length_b   1.000
_cell.length_c   1.000
_cell.angle_alpha   90.00
_cell.angle_beta   90.00
_cell.angle_gamma   90.00
#
_symmetry.space_group_name_H-M   'P 1'
#
loop_
_entity.id
_entity.type
_entity.pdbx_description
1 polymer ?
#
loop_
_entity_poly.entity_id
_entity_poly.type
_entity_poly.pdbx_seq_one_letter_code
_entity_poly.pdbx_strand_id
1 'polypeptide(L)'
;MKPIILITILILFSACTKSMEQEALSPVVSQGKQLVVEGNCSYCHTPLKEVNGEDVEDLERYLSGHPESKPVPKLPDFPVDSDEWLEYLTKLDSTVWAGGWGVTLSANITPDKETGIGRWTEQMFIETMRKGRHKGFGRNLQPPMPWQDYGKLSDDELKAIFAYLNSIEPVRNKVPRP
;
A
#
# COMPACT_ATOMS: atom_id res chain seq x y z
N MET A 1 2.62 -53.49 59.15
CA MET A 1 3.15 -52.16 58.77
C MET A 1 3.69 -52.28 57.36
N LYS A 2 3.12 -51.56 56.38
CA LYS A 2 3.42 -51.69 54.94
C LYS A 2 4.55 -50.71 54.56
N PRO A 3 5.52 -51.09 53.70
CA PRO A 3 6.44 -50.11 53.13
C PRO A 3 5.77 -49.39 51.96
N ILE A 4 5.86 -48.07 51.96
CA ILE A 4 5.37 -47.17 50.92
C ILE A 4 6.48 -47.08 49.86
N ILE A 5 6.20 -47.57 48.65
CA ILE A 5 7.06 -47.40 47.47
C ILE A 5 6.70 -46.07 46.83
N LEU A 6 7.62 -45.10 46.89
CA LEU A 6 7.49 -43.79 46.25
C LEU A 6 7.81 -43.96 44.75
N ILE A 7 6.79 -44.06 43.91
CA ILE A 7 6.93 -44.10 42.45
C ILE A 7 6.98 -42.66 41.94
N THR A 8 8.17 -42.20 41.57
CA THR A 8 8.37 -40.91 40.88
C THR A 8 7.84 -41.05 39.46
N ILE A 9 6.63 -40.54 39.20
CA ILE A 9 6.06 -40.45 37.86
C ILE A 9 6.78 -39.31 37.13
N LEU A 10 7.74 -39.68 36.26
CA LEU A 10 8.37 -38.74 35.33
C LEU A 10 7.38 -38.49 34.18
N ILE A 11 6.59 -37.41 34.30
CA ILE A 11 5.71 -36.95 33.23
C ILE A 11 6.59 -36.37 32.12
N LEU A 12 6.88 -37.17 31.10
CA LEU A 12 7.41 -36.67 29.83
C LEU A 12 6.32 -35.82 29.17
N PHE A 13 6.36 -34.52 29.41
CA PHE A 13 5.66 -33.55 28.56
C PHE A 13 6.32 -33.62 27.17
N SER A 14 5.77 -34.45 26.29
CA SER A 14 5.94 -34.25 24.85
C SER A 14 5.21 -32.96 24.52
N ALA A 15 5.95 -31.85 24.61
CA ALA A 15 5.50 -30.57 24.11
C ALA A 15 5.32 -30.75 22.61
N CYS A 16 4.08 -31.01 22.21
CA CYS A 16 3.62 -30.89 20.85
C CYS A 16 3.99 -29.46 20.43
N THR A 17 5.04 -29.33 19.63
CA THR A 17 5.39 -28.09 18.94
C THR A 17 4.28 -27.83 17.94
N LYS A 18 3.16 -27.29 18.41
CA LYS A 18 2.40 -26.35 17.59
C LYS A 18 3.29 -25.13 17.46
N SER A 19 4.28 -25.24 16.57
CA SER A 19 4.87 -24.07 15.96
C SER A 19 3.71 -23.23 15.48
N MET A 20 3.73 -21.96 15.82
CA MET A 20 2.88 -20.95 15.24
C MET A 20 3.03 -21.04 13.72
N GLU A 21 2.12 -21.76 13.08
CA GLU A 21 1.87 -21.67 11.65
C GLU A 21 1.11 -20.36 11.45
N GLN A 22 1.82 -19.26 11.64
CA GLN A 22 1.49 -18.01 11.00
C GLN A 22 1.76 -18.30 9.53
N GLU A 23 0.72 -18.60 8.75
CA GLU A 23 0.83 -19.04 7.35
C GLU A 23 1.88 -18.17 6.64
N ALA A 24 3.04 -18.76 6.34
CA ALA A 24 4.08 -18.05 5.65
C ALA A 24 3.55 -17.67 4.27
N LEU A 25 3.61 -16.39 3.93
CA LEU A 25 3.23 -15.90 2.60
C LEU A 25 3.91 -16.76 1.54
N SER A 26 3.19 -17.11 0.48
CA SER A 26 3.79 -17.84 -0.65
C SER A 26 5.04 -17.09 -1.16
N PRO A 27 6.01 -17.77 -1.80
CA PRO A 27 7.23 -17.11 -2.29
C PRO A 27 6.95 -15.89 -3.18
N VAL A 28 5.93 -15.98 -4.06
CA VAL A 28 5.51 -14.89 -4.94
C VAL A 28 4.96 -13.71 -4.16
N VAL A 29 4.11 -13.96 -3.16
CA VAL A 29 3.54 -12.90 -2.30
C VAL A 29 4.61 -12.28 -1.40
N SER A 30 5.56 -13.07 -0.90
CA SER A 30 6.71 -12.59 -0.14
C SER A 30 7.61 -11.66 -0.97
N GLN A 31 7.93 -12.05 -2.21
CA GLN A 31 8.68 -11.21 -3.13
C GLN A 31 7.92 -9.91 -3.45
N GLY A 32 6.62 -10.02 -3.71
CA GLY A 32 5.75 -8.86 -3.96
C GLY A 32 5.75 -7.87 -2.81
N LYS A 33 5.69 -8.37 -1.56
CA LYS A 33 5.79 -7.54 -0.35
C LYS A 33 7.11 -6.79 -0.31
N GLN A 34 8.23 -7.47 -0.57
CA GLN A 34 9.54 -6.85 -0.61
C GLN A 34 9.59 -5.72 -1.63
N LEU A 35 9.16 -5.98 -2.87
CA LEU A 35 9.13 -4.98 -3.94
C LEU A 35 8.23 -3.78 -3.61
N VAL A 36 7.10 -4.00 -2.94
CA VAL A 36 6.21 -2.90 -2.50
C VAL A 36 6.87 -2.04 -1.40
N VAL A 37 7.59 -2.66 -0.48
CA VAL A 37 8.33 -1.95 0.58
C VAL A 37 9.52 -1.19 -0.01
N GLU A 38 10.32 -1.82 -0.86
CA GLU A 38 11.50 -1.21 -1.49
C GLU A 38 11.11 -0.12 -2.50
N GLY A 39 9.99 -0.30 -3.18
CA GLY A 39 9.39 0.73 -4.04
C GLY A 39 8.74 1.88 -3.27
N ASN A 40 8.66 1.78 -1.94
CA ASN A 40 8.07 2.78 -1.05
C ASN A 40 6.63 3.13 -1.45
N CYS A 41 5.82 2.13 -1.85
CA CYS A 41 4.46 2.41 -2.32
C CYS A 41 3.59 3.00 -1.20
N SER A 42 3.84 2.62 0.06
CA SER A 42 3.09 3.13 1.22
C SER A 42 3.22 4.63 1.40
N TYR A 43 4.39 5.20 1.12
CA TYR A 43 4.60 6.63 1.25
C TYR A 43 3.56 7.45 0.48
N CYS A 44 3.27 7.08 -0.76
CA CYS A 44 2.27 7.79 -1.56
C CYS A 44 0.86 7.26 -1.39
N HIS A 45 0.68 5.97 -1.08
CA HIS A 45 -0.63 5.32 -1.10
C HIS A 45 -1.23 5.08 0.29
N THR A 46 -0.55 5.42 1.38
CA THR A 46 -1.10 5.34 2.74
C THR A 46 -1.30 6.76 3.29
N PRO A 47 -2.52 7.13 3.69
CA PRO A 47 -2.76 8.46 4.25
C PRO A 47 -2.14 8.61 5.63
N LEU A 48 -1.92 9.87 6.04
CA LEU A 48 -1.47 10.21 7.37
C LEU A 48 -2.66 10.46 8.32
N LYS A 49 -2.44 10.16 9.60
CA LYS A 49 -3.28 10.57 10.72
C LYS A 49 -2.43 11.24 11.79
N GLU A 50 -3.03 12.19 12.50
CA GLU A 50 -2.39 12.82 13.65
C GLU A 50 -2.48 11.92 14.88
N VAL A 51 -1.36 11.67 15.53
CA VAL A 51 -1.27 11.00 16.84
C VAL A 51 -0.35 11.84 17.72
N ASN A 52 -0.89 12.39 18.81
CA ASN A 52 -0.15 13.25 19.75
C ASN A 52 0.53 14.47 19.10
N GLY A 53 -0.07 15.05 18.05
CA GLY A 53 0.49 16.19 17.33
C GLY A 53 1.57 15.84 16.30
N GLU A 54 1.82 14.55 16.05
CA GLU A 54 2.69 14.07 14.99
C GLU A 54 1.88 13.38 13.89
N ASP A 55 2.23 13.64 12.62
CA ASP A 55 1.65 12.92 11.50
C ASP A 55 2.33 11.56 11.36
N VAL A 56 1.54 10.50 11.42
CA VAL A 56 1.99 9.11 11.26
C VAL A 56 1.16 8.40 10.19
N GLU A 57 1.72 7.37 9.55
CA GLU A 57 0.97 6.55 8.59
C GLU A 57 -0.27 5.92 9.25
N ASP A 58 -1.43 6.07 8.61
CA ASP A 58 -2.65 5.40 9.02
C ASP A 58 -2.69 3.98 8.46
N LEU A 59 -2.11 3.03 9.20
CA LEU A 59 -2.04 1.62 8.78
C LEU A 59 -3.40 0.94 8.67
N GLU A 60 -4.47 1.48 9.27
CA GLU A 60 -5.85 1.00 9.05
C GLU A 60 -6.33 1.29 7.62
N ARG A 61 -5.63 2.20 6.94
CA ARG A 61 -5.86 2.66 5.58
C ARG A 61 -4.68 2.36 4.66
N TYR A 62 -3.86 1.37 5.03
CA TYR A 62 -2.67 0.97 4.28
C TYR A 62 -2.97 0.81 2.79
N LEU A 63 -2.22 1.54 1.94
CA LEU A 63 -2.33 1.52 0.48
C LEU A 63 -3.71 1.92 -0.11
N SER A 64 -4.58 2.54 0.69
CA SER A 64 -5.93 2.93 0.26
C SER A 64 -6.01 4.25 -0.50
N GLY A 65 -4.91 4.98 -0.64
CA GLY A 65 -4.81 6.26 -1.34
C GLY A 65 -5.36 7.44 -0.54
N HIS A 66 -5.64 8.55 -1.22
CA HIS A 66 -6.18 9.75 -0.58
C HIS A 66 -7.58 9.48 0.01
N PRO A 67 -7.87 9.85 1.27
CA PRO A 67 -9.14 9.50 1.90
C PRO A 67 -10.36 10.11 1.21
N GLU A 68 -11.42 9.33 0.99
CA GLU A 68 -12.72 9.78 0.44
C GLU A 68 -13.33 10.94 1.24
N SER A 69 -13.06 11.02 2.54
CA SER A 69 -13.55 12.06 3.43
C SER A 69 -12.75 13.37 3.37
N LYS A 70 -11.55 13.37 2.77
CA LYS A 70 -10.73 14.57 2.62
C LYS A 70 -11.07 15.25 1.29
N PRO A 71 -11.23 16.59 1.26
CA PRO A 71 -11.54 17.31 0.03
C PRO A 71 -10.33 17.36 -0.89
N VAL A 72 -10.58 17.51 -2.20
CA VAL A 72 -9.51 17.87 -3.15
C VAL A 72 -8.98 19.25 -2.77
N PRO A 73 -7.66 19.40 -2.49
CA PRO A 73 -7.11 20.70 -2.14
C PRO A 73 -7.24 21.69 -3.30
N LYS A 74 -7.59 22.94 -2.95
CA LYS A 74 -7.59 24.03 -3.92
C LYS A 74 -6.16 24.51 -4.12
N LEU A 75 -5.72 24.55 -5.38
CA LEU A 75 -4.42 25.12 -5.71
C LEU A 75 -4.43 26.63 -5.44
N PRO A 76 -3.38 27.16 -4.81
CA PRO A 76 -3.25 28.60 -4.63
C PRO A 76 -2.91 29.28 -5.96
N ASP A 77 -3.19 30.58 -6.05
CA ASP A 77 -2.85 31.43 -7.22
C ASP A 77 -1.46 32.07 -7.06
N PHE A 78 -0.49 31.29 -6.53
CA PHE A 78 0.90 31.70 -6.44
C PHE A 78 1.66 31.19 -7.67
N PRO A 79 2.72 31.88 -8.12
CA PRO A 79 3.61 31.34 -9.13
C PRO A 79 4.13 29.95 -8.71
N VAL A 80 4.09 28.99 -9.64
CA VAL A 80 4.70 27.67 -9.41
C VAL A 80 6.17 27.88 -9.07
N ASP A 81 6.64 27.14 -8.06
CA ASP A 81 8.01 27.20 -7.51
C ASP A 81 8.35 28.47 -6.69
N SER A 82 7.37 29.30 -6.32
CA SER A 82 7.58 30.36 -5.32
C SER A 82 7.72 29.79 -3.89
N ASP A 83 8.25 30.58 -2.96
CA ASP A 83 8.36 30.17 -1.55
C ASP A 83 6.98 29.84 -0.96
N GLU A 84 5.94 30.60 -1.33
CA GLU A 84 4.56 30.34 -0.91
C GLU A 84 4.00 29.05 -1.52
N TRP A 85 4.39 28.73 -2.76
CA TRP A 85 4.05 27.45 -3.39
C TRP A 85 4.71 26.29 -2.65
N LEU A 86 6.00 26.40 -2.32
CA LEU A 86 6.73 25.39 -1.55
C LEU A 86 6.13 25.23 -0.14
N GLU A 87 5.80 26.32 0.55
CA GLU A 87 5.11 26.28 1.85
C GLU A 87 3.71 25.67 1.75
N TYR A 88 3.01 25.87 0.63
CA TYR A 88 1.74 25.19 0.39
C TYR A 88 1.93 23.67 0.26
N LEU A 89 2.94 23.22 -0.48
CA LEU A 89 3.22 21.80 -0.66
C LEU A 89 3.58 21.09 0.66
N THR A 90 4.23 21.76 1.61
CA THR A 90 4.55 21.16 2.92
C THR A 90 3.32 20.91 3.81
N LYS A 91 2.17 21.49 3.47
CA LYS A 91 0.89 21.30 4.19
C LYS A 91 0.06 20.14 3.64
N LEU A 92 0.48 19.56 2.51
CA LEU A 92 -0.20 18.42 1.90
C LEU A 92 0.28 17.12 2.57
N ASP A 93 -0.63 16.17 2.76
CA ASP A 93 -0.20 14.81 3.10
C ASP A 93 0.40 14.12 1.87
N SER A 94 1.13 13.02 2.08
CA SER A 94 1.85 12.31 1.02
C SER A 94 0.95 11.63 -0.02
N THR A 95 -0.38 11.71 0.13
CA THR A 95 -1.36 11.21 -0.85
C THR A 95 -1.85 12.29 -1.81
N VAL A 96 -1.43 13.54 -1.64
CA VAL A 96 -1.75 14.68 -2.52
C VAL A 96 -0.47 15.27 -3.09
N TRP A 97 -0.45 15.49 -4.39
CA TRP A 97 0.65 16.14 -5.09
C TRP A 97 0.13 17.24 -5.99
N ALA A 98 0.92 18.29 -6.18
CA ALA A 98 0.56 19.43 -7.02
C ALA A 98 1.77 19.97 -7.79
N GLY A 99 1.50 20.48 -8.99
CA GLY A 99 2.50 21.15 -9.83
C GLY A 99 1.82 21.85 -11.01
N GLY A 100 2.60 22.25 -12.01
CA GLY A 100 2.07 22.89 -13.23
C GLY A 100 1.07 22.04 -14.02
N TRP A 101 0.92 20.75 -13.70
CA TRP A 101 -0.06 19.83 -14.27
C TRP A 101 -1.39 19.76 -13.50
N GLY A 102 -1.51 20.44 -12.36
CA GLY A 102 -2.68 20.38 -11.48
C GLY A 102 -2.47 19.51 -10.23
N VAL A 103 -3.56 18.96 -9.69
CA VAL A 103 -3.56 18.10 -8.49
C VAL A 103 -3.57 16.63 -8.89
N THR A 104 -2.74 15.83 -8.24
CA THR A 104 -2.76 14.37 -8.27
C THR A 104 -3.16 13.85 -6.90
N LEU A 105 -4.14 12.96 -6.86
CA LEU A 105 -4.51 12.19 -5.67
C LEU A 105 -4.11 10.74 -5.87
N SER A 106 -3.39 10.17 -4.91
CA SER A 106 -2.98 8.77 -4.93
C SER A 106 -4.20 7.86 -4.91
N ALA A 107 -4.22 6.87 -5.81
CA ALA A 107 -5.33 5.94 -5.95
C ALA A 107 -5.35 4.87 -4.84
N ASN A 108 -6.52 4.29 -4.60
CA ASN A 108 -6.63 3.07 -3.81
C ASN A 108 -6.07 1.88 -4.60
N ILE A 109 -5.03 1.23 -4.08
CA ILE A 109 -4.38 0.07 -4.71
C ILE A 109 -4.61 -1.24 -3.94
N THR A 110 -5.52 -1.24 -2.97
CA THR A 110 -5.96 -2.44 -2.24
C THR A 110 -6.87 -3.33 -3.11
N PRO A 111 -7.14 -4.59 -2.74
CA PRO A 111 -8.02 -5.48 -3.51
C PRO A 111 -9.51 -5.19 -3.32
N ASP A 112 -9.86 -4.01 -2.80
CA ASP A 112 -11.26 -3.59 -2.76
C ASP A 112 -11.85 -3.59 -4.17
N LYS A 113 -13.01 -4.24 -4.33
CA LYS A 113 -13.62 -4.48 -5.64
C LYS A 113 -14.36 -3.27 -6.19
N GLU A 114 -14.71 -2.31 -5.35
CA GLU A 114 -15.51 -1.14 -5.75
C GLU A 114 -14.65 0.07 -6.05
N THR A 115 -13.61 0.27 -5.24
CA THR A 115 -12.82 1.49 -5.17
C THR A 115 -11.33 1.26 -5.39
N GLY A 116 -10.84 0.02 -5.23
CA GLY A 116 -9.46 -0.39 -5.44
C GLY A 116 -9.21 -1.15 -6.74
N ILE A 117 -8.21 -2.04 -6.72
CA ILE A 117 -7.78 -2.85 -7.87
C ILE A 117 -8.39 -4.26 -7.89
N GLY A 118 -9.32 -4.60 -6.98
CA GLY A 118 -9.85 -5.98 -6.86
C GLY A 118 -10.61 -6.54 -8.06
N ARG A 119 -10.88 -5.70 -9.08
CA ARG A 119 -11.46 -6.12 -10.37
C ARG A 119 -10.48 -6.03 -11.54
N TRP A 120 -9.23 -5.64 -11.28
CA TRP A 120 -8.20 -5.59 -12.31
C TRP A 120 -7.70 -6.99 -12.58
N THR A 121 -7.34 -7.26 -13.83
CA THR A 121 -6.55 -8.44 -14.15
C THR A 121 -5.07 -8.15 -13.92
N GLU A 122 -4.28 -9.21 -13.73
CA GLU A 122 -2.82 -9.11 -13.69
C GLU A 122 -2.27 -8.38 -14.92
N GLN A 123 -2.76 -8.72 -16.13
CA GLN A 123 -2.36 -8.03 -17.35
C GLN A 123 -2.70 -6.54 -17.33
N MET A 124 -3.86 -6.14 -16.81
CA MET A 124 -4.20 -4.72 -16.66
C MET A 124 -3.21 -4.00 -15.74
N PHE A 125 -2.75 -4.64 -14.67
CA PHE A 125 -1.75 -4.08 -13.77
C PHE A 125 -0.39 -3.93 -14.47
N ILE A 126 0.09 -4.99 -15.13
CA ILE A 126 1.36 -4.97 -15.89
C ILE A 126 1.31 -3.86 -16.96
N GLU A 127 0.26 -3.82 -17.77
CA GLU A 127 0.10 -2.81 -18.82
C GLU A 127 0.01 -1.38 -18.25
N THR A 128 -0.56 -1.24 -17.04
CA THR A 128 -0.61 0.05 -16.36
C THR A 128 0.80 0.53 -16.01
N MET A 129 1.65 -0.33 -15.48
CA MET A 129 3.04 -0.01 -15.15
C MET A 129 3.89 0.20 -16.41
N ARG A 130 3.72 -0.62 -17.45
CA ARG A 130 4.48 -0.50 -18.71
C ARG A 130 4.15 0.77 -19.49
N LYS A 131 2.88 1.15 -19.54
CA LYS A 131 2.40 2.24 -20.42
C LYS A 131 2.12 3.54 -19.67
N GLY A 132 2.11 3.52 -18.33
CA GLY A 132 1.69 4.66 -17.54
C GLY A 132 0.23 5.06 -17.79
N ARG A 133 -0.65 4.08 -18.04
CA ARG A 133 -2.07 4.33 -18.36
C ARG A 133 -2.98 3.53 -17.46
N HIS A 134 -4.00 4.16 -16.90
CA HIS A 134 -4.96 3.48 -16.02
C HIS A 134 -5.57 2.24 -16.69
N LYS A 135 -5.43 1.06 -16.08
CA LYS A 135 -5.83 -0.26 -16.63
C LYS A 135 -5.15 -0.60 -17.98
N GLY A 136 -4.03 0.03 -18.30
CA GLY A 136 -3.27 -0.16 -19.54
C GLY A 136 -3.76 0.63 -20.75
N PHE A 137 -4.95 1.24 -20.70
CA PHE A 137 -5.56 1.91 -21.87
C PHE A 137 -6.29 3.22 -21.55
N GLY A 138 -6.55 3.53 -20.28
CA GLY A 138 -7.24 4.75 -19.89
C GLY A 138 -6.36 5.99 -19.97
N ARG A 139 -6.72 6.99 -19.15
CA ARG A 139 -5.93 8.20 -18.93
C ARG A 139 -4.50 7.89 -18.47
N ASN A 140 -3.59 8.81 -18.71
CA ASN A 140 -2.23 8.74 -18.18
C ASN A 140 -2.24 8.74 -16.65
N LEU A 141 -1.31 8.00 -16.05
CA LEU A 141 -0.98 8.17 -14.63
C LEU A 141 -0.33 9.54 -14.47
N GLN A 142 -0.77 10.26 -13.44
CA GLN A 142 -0.30 11.61 -13.19
C GLN A 142 0.97 11.57 -12.32
N PRO A 143 1.84 12.60 -12.43
CA PRO A 143 2.99 12.72 -11.54
C PRO A 143 2.56 12.80 -10.06
N PRO A 144 3.38 12.28 -9.12
CA PRO A 144 4.73 11.77 -9.32
C PRO A 144 4.80 10.23 -9.46
N MET A 145 3.70 9.54 -9.80
CA MET A 145 3.71 8.06 -9.86
C MET A 145 4.84 7.57 -10.79
N PRO A 146 5.87 6.85 -10.29
CA PRO A 146 7.10 6.58 -11.03
C PRO A 146 6.96 5.32 -11.91
N TRP A 147 5.92 5.30 -12.74
CA TRP A 147 5.60 4.14 -13.58
C TRP A 147 6.71 3.85 -14.60
N GLN A 148 7.52 4.82 -14.99
CA GLN A 148 8.66 4.60 -15.89
C GLN A 148 9.74 3.72 -15.26
N ASP A 149 9.88 3.77 -13.93
CA ASP A 149 10.85 2.93 -13.22
C ASP A 149 10.26 1.56 -12.89
N TYR A 150 9.03 1.50 -12.38
CA TYR A 150 8.31 0.23 -12.21
C TYR A 150 8.13 -0.52 -13.53
N GLY A 151 7.92 0.21 -14.62
CA GLY A 151 7.81 -0.31 -15.97
C GLY A 151 9.10 -0.90 -16.54
N LYS A 152 10.21 -0.92 -15.78
CA LYS A 152 11.46 -1.64 -16.11
C LYS A 152 11.60 -2.97 -15.38
N LEU A 153 10.83 -3.22 -14.32
CA LEU A 153 10.83 -4.50 -13.61
C LEU A 153 10.46 -5.65 -14.56
N SER A 154 10.91 -6.86 -14.28
CA SER A 154 10.48 -8.05 -15.02
C SER A 154 8.97 -8.29 -14.85
N ASP A 155 8.37 -9.07 -15.76
CA ASP A 155 6.95 -9.42 -15.63
C ASP A 155 6.72 -10.18 -14.31
N ASP A 156 7.61 -11.09 -13.92
CA ASP A 156 7.45 -11.86 -12.68
C ASP A 156 7.50 -10.98 -11.43
N GLU A 157 8.32 -9.92 -11.42
CA GLU A 157 8.30 -8.92 -10.34
C GLU A 157 6.99 -8.12 -10.31
N LEU A 158 6.47 -7.69 -11.47
CA LEU A 158 5.19 -6.99 -11.53
C LEU A 158 4.02 -7.90 -11.10
N LYS A 159 4.06 -9.18 -11.46
CA LYS A 159 3.10 -10.19 -10.99
C LYS A 159 3.21 -10.40 -9.49
N ALA A 160 4.42 -10.46 -8.94
CA ALA A 160 4.64 -10.58 -7.51
C ALA A 160 4.04 -9.38 -6.76
N ILE A 161 4.29 -8.14 -7.23
CA ILE A 161 3.66 -6.93 -6.68
C ILE A 161 2.13 -7.06 -6.71
N PHE A 162 1.56 -7.40 -7.87
CA PHE A 162 0.11 -7.54 -8.01
C PHE A 162 -0.46 -8.63 -7.09
N ALA A 163 0.21 -9.77 -6.96
CA ALA A 163 -0.18 -10.85 -6.06
C ALA A 163 -0.16 -10.40 -4.60
N TYR A 164 0.87 -9.65 -4.19
CA TYR A 164 0.92 -9.07 -2.84
C TYR A 164 -0.20 -8.06 -2.61
N LEU A 165 -0.42 -7.13 -3.53
CA LEU A 165 -1.54 -6.17 -3.42
C LEU A 165 -2.91 -6.86 -3.39
N ASN A 166 -3.06 -8.05 -3.98
CA ASN A 166 -4.31 -8.82 -3.87
C ASN A 166 -4.41 -9.68 -2.61
N SER A 167 -3.34 -9.78 -1.82
CA SER A 167 -3.29 -10.57 -0.58
C SER A 167 -3.56 -9.76 0.69
N ILE A 168 -3.47 -8.42 0.62
CA ILE A 168 -3.71 -7.54 1.76
C ILE A 168 -5.21 -7.32 2.03
N GLU A 169 -5.53 -6.81 3.22
CA GLU A 169 -6.90 -6.43 3.58
C GLU A 169 -7.46 -5.37 2.62
N PRO A 170 -8.67 -5.58 2.06
CA PRO A 170 -9.32 -4.59 1.20
C PRO A 170 -9.80 -3.41 2.04
N VAL A 171 -9.52 -2.18 1.56
CA VAL A 171 -10.02 -0.95 2.18
C VAL A 171 -10.93 -0.25 1.19
N ARG A 172 -12.22 -0.12 1.53
CA ARG A 172 -13.16 0.69 0.74
C ARG A 172 -12.79 2.17 0.90
N ASN A 173 -12.30 2.78 -0.18
CA ASN A 173 -11.94 4.20 -0.22
C ASN A 173 -12.09 4.76 -1.63
N LYS A 174 -13.18 5.48 -1.90
CA LYS A 174 -13.42 6.10 -3.21
C LYS A 174 -12.70 7.45 -3.28
N VAL A 175 -11.44 7.41 -3.72
CA VAL A 175 -10.62 8.61 -3.92
C VAL A 175 -11.38 9.65 -4.77
N PRO A 176 -11.50 10.91 -4.31
CA PRO A 176 -12.14 11.98 -5.06
C PRO A 176 -11.45 12.21 -6.41
N ARG A 177 -12.19 12.79 -7.37
CA ARG A 177 -11.59 13.22 -8.64
C ARG A 177 -11.23 14.70 -8.53
N PRO A 178 -9.97 15.08 -8.79
CA PRO A 178 -9.59 16.48 -8.93
C PRO A 178 -10.21 17.12 -10.17
#